data_AF-A0A7X7VSG1-F1
#
_entry.id   AF-A0A7X7VSG1-F1
#
_cell.length_a   1.000
_cell.length_b   1.000
_cell.length_c   1.000
_cell.angle_alpha   90.00
_cell.angle_beta   90.00
_cell.angle_gamma   90.00
#
_symmetry.space_group_name_H-M   'P 1'
#
loop_
_entity.id
_entity.type
_entity.pdbx_description
1 polymer ?
#
loop_
_entity_poly.entity_id
_entity_poly.type
_entity_poly.pdbx_seq_one_letter_code
_entity_poly.pdbx_strand_id
1 'polypeptide(L)'
;MPQHKSPIKRMKTDAKRRARNNYVKRTLKTLDKQIRSEMTPEEKEILLNKVYSQLDKAAKKGVIHKRTASRRKARIAAVVNKEKAQN
;
A
#
# COMPACT_ATOMS: atom_id res chain seq x y z
N MET A 1 20.11 10.77 23.60
CA MET A 1 19.09 9.78 24.02
C MET A 1 17.95 10.50 24.73
N PRO A 2 16.71 9.97 24.75
CA PRO A 2 15.64 10.61 25.50
C PRO A 2 15.94 10.59 27.00
N GLN A 3 16.07 11.77 27.61
CA GLN A 3 16.49 11.94 29.01
C GLN A 3 15.32 11.87 30.01
N HIS A 4 14.09 12.14 29.54
CA HIS A 4 12.88 12.17 30.36
C HIS A 4 11.93 10.99 30.06
N LYS A 5 11.09 10.64 31.05
CA LYS A 5 10.17 9.49 30.97
C LYS A 5 9.23 9.54 29.77
N SER A 6 8.70 10.72 29.43
CA SER A 6 7.75 10.90 28.31
C SER A 6 8.41 10.62 26.93
N PRO A 7 9.56 11.23 26.59
CA PRO A 7 10.33 10.88 25.39
C PRO A 7 10.71 9.40 25.28
N ILE A 8 11.12 8.74 26.38
CA ILE A 8 11.43 7.30 26.37
C ILE A 8 10.21 6.47 25.99
N LYS A 9 9.03 6.80 26.53
CA LYS A 9 7.76 6.17 26.18
C LYS A 9 7.41 6.39 24.70
N ARG A 10 7.56 7.62 24.19
CA ARG A 10 7.32 7.95 22.78
C ARG A 10 8.19 7.10 21.85
N MET A 11 9.48 7.01 22.13
CA MET A 11 10.43 6.20 21.36
C MET A 11 9.97 4.73 21.25
N LYS A 12 9.54 4.12 22.36
CA LYS A 12 9.01 2.74 22.37
C LYS A 12 7.74 2.60 21.53
N THR A 13 6.79 3.54 21.66
CA THR A 13 5.53 3.50 20.89
C THR A 13 5.74 3.74 19.40
N ASP A 14 6.67 4.62 19.05
CA ASP A 14 6.96 4.96 17.66
C ASP A 14 7.68 3.81 16.96
N ALA A 15 8.58 3.09 17.64
CA ALA A 15 9.18 1.87 17.09
C ALA A 15 8.11 0.83 16.71
N LYS A 16 7.12 0.59 17.59
CA LYS A 16 5.99 -0.33 17.31
C LYS A 16 5.10 0.16 16.17
N ARG A 17 4.84 1.46 16.07
CA ARG A 17 4.07 2.05 14.95
C ARG A 17 4.85 1.95 13.64
N ARG A 18 6.15 2.24 13.66
CA ARG A 18 7.05 2.17 12.51
C ARG A 18 7.11 0.76 11.94
N ALA A 19 7.28 -0.26 12.78
CA ALA A 19 7.29 -1.66 12.33
C ALA A 19 6.01 -2.05 11.57
N ARG A 20 4.84 -1.74 12.14
CA ARG A 20 3.52 -1.98 11.50
C ARG A 20 3.37 -1.22 10.19
N ASN A 21 3.74 0.06 10.17
CA ASN A 21 3.63 0.89 8.97
C ASN A 21 4.59 0.42 7.87
N ASN A 22 5.79 -0.03 8.23
CA ASN A 22 6.76 -0.57 7.30
C ASN A 22 6.25 -1.86 6.65
N TYR A 23 5.66 -2.76 7.44
CA TYR A 23 5.03 -3.97 6.91
C TYR A 23 3.95 -3.63 5.88
N VAL A 24 2.97 -2.78 6.24
CA VAL A 24 1.89 -2.37 5.32
C VAL A 24 2.44 -1.72 4.05
N LYS A 25 3.42 -0.81 4.17
CA LYS A 25 4.06 -0.17 3.01
C LYS A 25 4.78 -1.18 2.11
N ARG A 26 5.45 -2.17 2.69
CA ARG A 26 6.14 -3.24 1.96
C ARG A 26 5.13 -4.11 1.22
N THR A 27 4.06 -4.55 1.88
CA THR A 27 2.98 -5.32 1.26
C THR A 27 2.38 -4.58 0.06
N LEU A 28 2.07 -3.29 0.21
CA LEU A 28 1.55 -2.48 -0.91
C LEU A 28 2.54 -2.40 -2.09
N LYS A 29 3.84 -2.29 -1.83
CA LYS A 29 4.87 -2.30 -2.89
C LYS A 29 4.95 -3.67 -3.57
N THR A 30 4.86 -4.76 -2.82
CA THR A 30 4.87 -6.12 -3.37
C THR A 30 3.66 -6.33 -4.29
N LEU A 31 2.47 -5.94 -3.84
CA LEU A 31 1.24 -6.05 -4.63
C LEU A 31 1.30 -5.22 -5.92
N ASP A 32 1.85 -4.00 -5.86
CA ASP A 32 2.05 -3.16 -7.05
C ASP A 32 3.03 -3.79 -8.06
N LYS A 33 4.06 -4.49 -7.58
CA LYS A 33 4.96 -5.27 -8.45
C LYS A 33 4.26 -6.47 -9.07
N GLN A 34 3.43 -7.18 -8.31
CA GLN A 34 2.69 -8.35 -8.80
C GLN A 34 1.68 -7.99 -9.90
N ILE A 35 1.03 -6.82 -9.83
CA ILE A 35 0.15 -6.39 -10.92
C ILE A 35 0.94 -6.16 -12.22
N ARG A 36 2.19 -5.72 -12.11
CA ARG A 36 3.06 -5.42 -13.27
C ARG A 36 3.79 -6.64 -13.82
N SER A 37 3.73 -7.79 -13.14
CA SER A 37 4.26 -9.03 -13.71
C SER A 37 3.32 -9.61 -14.75
N GLU A 38 3.85 -10.49 -15.59
CA GLU A 38 3.08 -11.26 -16.55
C GLU A 38 2.14 -12.21 -15.79
N MET A 39 0.84 -11.98 -15.94
CA MET A 39 -0.26 -12.73 -15.33
C MET A 39 -1.43 -12.75 -16.30
N THR A 40 -2.34 -13.70 -16.15
CA THR A 40 -3.54 -13.75 -17.00
C THR A 40 -4.48 -12.56 -16.69
N PRO A 41 -5.33 -12.15 -17.64
CA PRO A 41 -6.27 -11.04 -17.41
C PRO A 41 -7.18 -11.26 -16.19
N GLU A 42 -7.66 -12.49 -15.99
CA GLU A 42 -8.56 -12.87 -14.89
C GLU A 42 -7.87 -12.73 -13.52
N GLU A 43 -6.64 -13.21 -13.41
CA GLU A 43 -5.86 -13.09 -12.18
C GLU A 43 -5.54 -11.63 -11.84
N LYS A 44 -5.28 -10.80 -12.86
CA LYS A 44 -5.06 -9.37 -12.69
C LYS A 44 -6.28 -8.65 -12.13
N GLU A 45 -7.50 -9.02 -12.54
CA GLU A 45 -8.73 -8.44 -11.98
C GLU A 45 -8.96 -8.81 -10.52
N ILE A 46 -8.75 -10.07 -10.16
CA ILE A 46 -8.84 -10.53 -8.77
C ILE A 46 -7.82 -9.79 -7.89
N LEU A 47 -6.58 -9.67 -8.40
CA LEU A 47 -5.52 -8.96 -7.70
C LEU A 47 -5.82 -7.47 -7.57
N LEU A 48 -6.40 -6.83 -8.60
CA LEU A 48 -6.79 -5.42 -8.58
C LEU A 48 -7.76 -5.11 -7.44
N ASN A 49 -8.80 -5.94 -7.28
CA ASN A 49 -9.77 -5.81 -6.19
C ASN A 49 -9.10 -5.90 -4.80
N LYS A 50 -8.17 -6.85 -4.65
CA LYS A 50 -7.36 -7.00 -3.43
C LYS A 50 -6.50 -5.76 -3.16
N VAL A 51 -5.86 -5.20 -4.18
CA VAL A 51 -5.02 -4.00 -4.05
C VAL A 51 -5.83 -2.78 -3.66
N TYR A 52 -7.00 -2.58 -4.26
CA TYR A 52 -7.89 -1.48 -3.88
C TYR A 52 -8.31 -1.57 -2.41
N SER A 53 -8.72 -2.75 -1.95
CA SER A 53 -9.06 -2.99 -0.54
C SER A 53 -7.90 -2.67 0.40
N GLN A 54 -6.68 -3.08 0.04
CA GLN A 54 -5.49 -2.81 0.87
C GLN A 54 -5.09 -1.33 0.88
N LEU A 55 -5.20 -0.63 -0.25
CA LEU A 55 -4.93 0.81 -0.33
C LEU A 55 -5.91 1.61 0.54
N ASP A 56 -7.20 1.27 0.51
CA ASP A 56 -8.22 1.95 1.32
C ASP A 56 -8.05 1.66 2.80
N LYS A 57 -7.74 0.41 3.17
CA LYS A 57 -7.42 0.05 4.56
C LYS A 57 -6.19 0.81 5.06
N ALA A 58 -5.15 0.95 4.23
CA ALA A 58 -3.96 1.70 4.59
C ALA A 58 -4.24 3.21 4.75
N ALA A 59 -5.13 3.77 3.92
CA ALA A 59 -5.59 5.16 4.06
C ALA A 59 -6.43 5.37 5.32
N LYS A 60 -7.41 4.48 5.58
CA LYS A 60 -8.26 4.52 6.78
C LYS A 60 -7.43 4.43 8.08
N LYS A 61 -6.36 3.63 8.08
CA LYS A 61 -5.44 3.50 9.22
C LYS A 61 -4.39 4.62 9.30
N GLY A 62 -4.41 5.59 8.38
CA GLY A 62 -3.47 6.72 8.37
C GLY A 62 -2.03 6.35 8.00
N VAL A 63 -1.80 5.16 7.42
CA VAL A 63 -0.45 4.74 6.99
C VAL A 63 -0.02 5.48 5.72
N ILE A 64 -1.00 5.78 4.86
CA ILE A 64 -0.85 6.62 3.66
C ILE A 64 -1.96 7.68 3.64
N HIS A 65 -1.68 8.82 3.03
CA HIS A 65 -2.71 9.85 2.85
C HIS A 65 -3.77 9.42 1.83
N LYS A 66 -5.03 9.83 2.00
CA LYS A 66 -6.14 9.50 1.08
C LYS A 66 -5.82 9.80 -0.38
N ARG A 67 -5.23 10.98 -0.67
CA ARG A 67 -4.78 11.35 -2.02
C ARG A 67 -3.70 10.42 -2.57
N THR A 68 -2.82 9.89 -1.71
CA THR A 68 -1.81 8.91 -2.12
C THR A 68 -2.43 7.59 -2.50
N ALA A 69 -3.46 7.15 -1.77
CA ALA A 69 -4.24 5.96 -2.14
C ALA A 69 -4.94 6.17 -3.50
N SER A 70 -5.67 7.28 -3.67
CA SER A 70 -6.35 7.61 -4.94
C SER A 70 -5.40 7.66 -6.13
N ARG A 71 -4.24 8.33 -6.00
CA ARG A 71 -3.22 8.38 -7.06
C ARG A 71 -2.70 7.00 -7.42
N ARG A 72 -2.49 6.12 -6.44
CA ARG A 72 -2.01 4.75 -6.70
C ARG A 72 -3.08 3.92 -7.40
N LYS A 73 -4.34 4.01 -6.97
CA LYS A 73 -5.46 3.34 -7.65
C LYS A 73 -5.54 3.75 -9.13
N ALA A 74 -5.52 5.06 -9.40
CA ALA A 74 -5.59 5.58 -10.76
C ALA A 74 -4.45 5.08 -11.66
N ARG A 75 -3.21 5.04 -11.14
CA ARG A 75 -2.05 4.53 -11.90
C ARG A 75 -2.16 3.04 -12.20
N ILE A 76 -2.60 2.25 -11.24
CA ILE A 76 -2.75 0.80 -11.41
C ILE A 76 -3.86 0.51 -12.42
N ALA A 77 -5.00 1.20 -12.30
CA ALA A 77 -6.10 1.10 -13.26
C ALA A 77 -5.64 1.43 -14.68
N ALA A 78 -4.87 2.50 -14.85
CA ALA A 78 -4.34 2.90 -16.16
C ALA A 78 -3.44 1.84 -16.79
N VAL A 79 -2.61 1.14 -15.99
CA VAL A 79 -1.77 0.04 -16.49
C VAL A 79 -2.62 -1.13 -16.96
N VAL A 80 -3.56 -1.60 -16.13
CA VAL A 80 -4.43 -2.74 -16.47
C VAL A 80 -5.29 -2.41 -17.70
N ASN A 81 -5.85 -1.20 -17.77
CA ASN A 81 -6.65 -0.78 -18.91
C ASN A 81 -5.83 -0.68 -20.20
N LYS A 82 -4.56 -0.23 -20.11
CA LYS A 82 -3.66 -0.19 -21.27
C LYS A 82 -3.35 -1.59 -21.78
N GLU A 83 -3.06 -2.54 -20.89
CA GLU A 83 -2.81 -3.93 -21.26
C GLU A 83 -4.05 -4.58 -21.89
N LYS A 84 -5.25 -4.32 -21.35
CA LYS A 84 -6.52 -4.76 -21.94
C LYS A 84 -6.78 -4.18 -23.33
N ALA A 85 -6.32 -2.97 -23.62
CA ALA A 85 -6.52 -2.32 -24.92
C ALA A 85 -5.52 -2.76 -26.00
N GLN A 86 -4.44 -3.47 -25.62
CA GLN A 86 -3.46 -4.01 -26.55
C GLN A 86 -3.71 -5.47 -26.94
N ASN A 87 -4.62 -6.15 -26.22
CA ASN A 87 -5.18 -7.46 -26.57
C ASN A 87 -6.55 -7.28 -27.23
#